data_AF-A0A9W6J2Y3-F1
#
_entry.id   AF-A0A9W6J2Y3-F1
#
_cell.length_a   1.000
_cell.length_b   1.000
_cell.length_c   1.000
_cell.angle_alpha   90.00
_cell.angle_beta   90.00
_cell.angle_gamma   90.00
#
_symmetry.space_group_name_H-M   'P 1'
#
loop_
_entity.id
_entity.type
_entity.pdbx_description
1 polymer ?
#
loop_
_entity_poly.entity_id
_entity_poly.type
_entity_poly.pdbx_seq_one_letter_code
_entity_poly.pdbx_strand_id
1 'polypeptide(L)'
;MLFRERIGSATTQPAPFDGVPDLLAEVKDPRLGAMLPDIQRLCRQPQKRSEACRGEQTSAAREYLDIKDNIIADTVKSTMMTECLERFGKKSGADWRQVVSCFKSDMDAHNRAALLAEEEQARKAAEQRRLDEARRAEEQKKAQEEAEHQAEARRIEQEKRAEEERAAKAKLDAEVAEIEKPQDCVEPSSSELETIRDNFEIDLYDARSARFHSACKYTKPDHRDRSFVCGLVNSKNAMGAYVGYHPFYAEIETAQIKDIVADEGTGDETKRLIKQFQLTSHCEYCTTANRSYEACREAVKSGKYDPLEEARSRRQ
;
A
#
# COMPACT_ATOMS: atom_id res chain seq x y z
N MET A 1 6.44 0.64 9.15
CA MET A 1 5.90 0.46 7.79
C MET A 1 4.65 -0.40 7.86
N LEU A 2 3.46 0.21 7.81
CA LEU A 2 2.17 -0.47 7.60
C LEU A 2 1.36 0.44 6.67
N PHE A 3 1.30 0.11 5.39
CA PHE A 3 0.42 0.77 4.42
C PHE A 3 -0.87 -0.03 4.33
N ARG A 4 -1.98 0.61 4.70
CA ARG A 4 -3.33 0.07 4.62
C ARG A 4 -4.00 0.72 3.41
N GLU A 5 -4.09 -0.01 2.30
CA GLU A 5 -4.77 0.45 1.09
C GLU A 5 -6.28 0.55 1.31
N ARG A 6 -6.82 1.73 0.99
CA ARG A 6 -8.25 2.03 0.93
C ARG A 6 -8.74 1.65 -0.47
N ILE A 7 -9.42 0.52 -0.60
CA ILE A 7 -10.24 0.23 -1.78
C ILE A 7 -11.61 0.84 -1.51
N GLY A 8 -11.91 1.96 -2.18
CA GLY A 8 -13.25 2.55 -2.18
C GLY A 8 -14.17 1.75 -3.10
N SER A 9 -15.14 1.03 -2.53
CA SER A 9 -16.21 0.42 -3.32
C SER A 9 -17.20 1.50 -3.75
N ALA A 10 -17.23 1.82 -5.04
CA ALA A 10 -18.31 2.61 -5.62
C ALA A 10 -19.58 1.74 -5.69
N THR A 11 -20.46 1.87 -4.69
CA THR A 11 -21.83 1.37 -4.76
C THR A 11 -22.64 2.27 -5.68
N THR A 12 -22.79 1.87 -6.93
CA THR A 12 -23.81 2.42 -7.84
C THR A 12 -25.18 2.02 -7.29
N GLN A 13 -25.96 2.99 -6.80
CA GLN A 13 -27.35 2.76 -6.43
C GLN A 13 -28.17 2.47 -7.70
N PRO A 14 -29.03 1.43 -7.72
CA PRO A 14 -29.96 1.25 -8.82
C PRO A 14 -30.99 2.39 -8.80
N ALA A 15 -31.29 2.94 -9.98
CA ALA A 15 -32.32 3.96 -10.16
C ALA A 15 -33.70 3.45 -9.68
N PRO A 16 -34.55 4.32 -9.11
CA PRO A 16 -35.90 3.94 -8.70
C PRO A 16 -36.75 3.53 -9.92
N PHE A 17 -37.54 2.46 -9.74
CA PHE A 17 -38.52 1.96 -10.70
C PHE A 17 -39.75 2.88 -10.73
N ASP A 18 -39.67 4.03 -11.41
CA ASP A 18 -40.75 5.03 -11.45
C ASP A 18 -41.78 4.83 -12.59
N GLY A 19 -41.83 3.65 -13.23
CA GLY A 19 -42.68 3.42 -14.43
C GLY A 19 -43.74 2.32 -14.36
N VAL A 20 -43.91 1.62 -13.23
CA VAL A 20 -44.82 0.45 -13.13
C VAL A 20 -46.32 0.77 -12.95
N PRO A 21 -46.75 1.90 -12.34
CA PRO A 21 -48.18 2.12 -12.07
C PRO A 21 -49.07 2.24 -13.32
N ASP A 22 -48.57 2.83 -14.40
CA ASP A 22 -49.41 3.20 -15.56
C ASP A 22 -49.76 2.02 -16.48
N LEU A 23 -48.95 0.94 -16.51
CA LEU A 23 -49.25 -0.27 -17.30
C LEU A 23 -50.26 -1.21 -16.62
N LEU A 24 -50.60 -0.97 -15.35
CA LEU A 24 -51.48 -1.84 -14.54
C LEU A 24 -52.93 -1.35 -14.44
N ALA A 25 -53.20 -0.11 -14.86
CA ALA A 25 -54.55 0.47 -14.79
C ALA A 25 -55.55 -0.16 -15.78
N GLU A 26 -55.09 -0.91 -16.79
CA GLU A 26 -55.95 -1.50 -17.82
C GLU A 26 -56.32 -2.97 -17.57
N VAL A 27 -55.69 -3.67 -16.60
CA VAL A 27 -55.97 -5.09 -16.36
C VAL A 27 -57.08 -5.24 -15.30
N LYS A 28 -58.33 -5.41 -15.76
CA LYS A 28 -59.52 -5.62 -14.91
C LYS A 28 -59.65 -7.05 -14.35
N ASP A 29 -58.56 -7.78 -14.15
CA ASP A 29 -58.62 -9.12 -13.56
C ASP A 29 -58.63 -9.02 -12.02
N PRO A 30 -59.68 -9.50 -11.34
CA PRO A 30 -59.79 -9.44 -9.88
C PRO A 30 -58.67 -10.16 -9.14
N ARG A 31 -58.04 -11.17 -9.76
CA ARG A 31 -56.97 -11.98 -9.16
C ARG A 31 -55.66 -11.21 -9.12
N LEU A 32 -55.33 -10.49 -10.19
CA LEU A 32 -54.13 -9.62 -10.24
C LEU A 32 -54.28 -8.42 -9.29
N GLY A 33 -55.48 -7.87 -9.18
CA GLY A 33 -55.79 -6.79 -8.23
C GLY A 33 -55.62 -7.19 -6.76
N ALA A 34 -55.86 -8.47 -6.42
CA ALA A 34 -55.73 -8.97 -5.05
C ALA A 34 -54.28 -9.18 -4.61
N MET A 35 -53.35 -9.48 -5.52
CA MET A 35 -51.93 -9.75 -5.20
C MET A 35 -51.07 -8.47 -5.18
N LEU A 36 -51.52 -7.39 -5.83
CA LEU A 36 -50.78 -6.14 -5.97
C LEU A 36 -50.41 -5.46 -4.63
N PRO A 37 -51.29 -5.43 -3.60
CA PRO A 37 -50.96 -4.83 -2.31
C PRO A 37 -49.83 -5.57 -1.59
N ASP A 38 -49.77 -6.90 -1.69
CA ASP A 38 -48.76 -7.72 -1.02
C ASP A 38 -47.38 -7.56 -1.69
N ILE A 39 -47.34 -7.49 -3.02
CA ILE A 39 -46.10 -7.18 -3.77
C ILE A 39 -45.59 -5.77 -3.43
N GLN A 40 -46.48 -4.77 -3.39
CA GLN A 40 -46.10 -3.39 -3.02
C GLN A 40 -45.63 -3.30 -1.55
N ARG A 41 -46.19 -4.11 -0.66
CA ARG A 41 -45.80 -4.18 0.76
C ARG A 41 -44.41 -4.80 0.93
N LEU A 42 -44.08 -5.83 0.15
CA LEU A 42 -42.77 -6.48 0.13
C LEU A 42 -41.66 -5.55 -0.40
N CYS A 43 -41.98 -4.61 -1.30
CA CYS A 43 -41.01 -3.66 -1.87
C CYS A 43 -40.74 -2.41 -1.01
N ARG A 44 -41.55 -2.11 0.02
CA ARG A 44 -41.44 -0.87 0.82
C ARG A 44 -40.66 -1.01 2.14
N GLN A 45 -40.22 -2.19 2.55
CA GLN A 45 -39.50 -2.33 3.83
C GLN A 45 -38.00 -2.01 3.69
N PRO A 46 -37.45 -0.97 4.35
CA PRO A 46 -36.10 -0.49 4.05
C PRO A 46 -34.95 -1.27 4.71
N GLN A 47 -35.17 -2.15 5.69
CA GLN A 47 -34.06 -2.65 6.51
C GLN A 47 -34.29 -4.08 7.02
N LYS A 48 -33.82 -5.06 6.24
CA LYS A 48 -33.14 -6.30 6.67
C LYS A 48 -32.93 -7.18 5.43
N ARG A 49 -31.87 -6.90 4.68
CA ARG A 49 -31.39 -7.74 3.57
C ARG A 49 -30.80 -9.04 4.14
N SER A 50 -31.65 -10.00 4.46
CA SER A 50 -31.24 -11.40 4.53
C SER A 50 -31.39 -12.01 3.13
N GLU A 51 -30.49 -12.91 2.75
CA GLU A 51 -30.55 -13.64 1.48
C GLU A 51 -31.87 -14.41 1.29
N ALA A 52 -32.58 -14.70 2.39
CA ALA A 52 -33.91 -15.32 2.39
C ALA A 52 -34.98 -14.46 1.68
N CYS A 53 -34.97 -13.12 1.86
CA CYS A 53 -35.89 -12.24 1.13
C CYS A 53 -35.63 -12.21 -0.39
N ARG A 54 -34.37 -12.44 -0.81
CA ARG A 54 -34.01 -12.46 -2.24
C ARG A 54 -34.56 -13.72 -2.92
N GLY A 55 -34.62 -14.85 -2.21
CA GLY A 55 -35.24 -16.09 -2.69
C GLY A 55 -36.77 -16.02 -2.75
N GLU A 56 -37.44 -15.54 -1.70
CA GLU A 56 -38.90 -15.44 -1.67
C GLU A 56 -39.47 -14.39 -2.64
N GLN A 57 -38.79 -13.26 -2.82
CA GLN A 57 -39.18 -12.25 -3.82
C GLN A 57 -39.11 -12.78 -5.26
N THR A 58 -38.20 -13.71 -5.56
CA THR A 58 -38.15 -14.34 -6.90
C THR A 58 -39.29 -15.33 -7.14
N SER A 59 -39.84 -15.95 -6.08
CA SER A 59 -40.96 -16.90 -6.21
C SER A 59 -42.27 -16.19 -6.50
N ALA A 60 -42.63 -15.16 -5.73
CA ALA A 60 -43.88 -14.43 -5.92
C ALA A 60 -43.90 -13.64 -7.24
N ALA A 61 -42.75 -13.08 -7.65
CA ALA A 61 -42.62 -12.42 -8.94
C ALA A 61 -42.76 -13.40 -10.11
N ARG A 62 -42.24 -14.62 -9.98
CA ARG A 62 -42.38 -15.68 -10.98
C ARG A 62 -43.82 -16.16 -11.10
N GLU A 63 -44.48 -16.40 -9.98
CA GLU A 63 -45.90 -16.78 -9.95
C GLU A 63 -46.80 -15.69 -10.59
N TYR A 64 -46.51 -14.42 -10.33
CA TYR A 64 -47.19 -13.30 -10.98
C TYR A 64 -47.00 -13.28 -12.50
N LEU A 65 -45.78 -13.52 -12.99
CA LEU A 65 -45.49 -13.58 -14.42
C LEU A 65 -46.20 -14.76 -15.08
N ASP A 66 -46.20 -15.93 -14.45
CA ASP A 66 -46.92 -17.12 -14.94
C ASP A 66 -48.43 -16.86 -15.04
N ILE A 67 -49.04 -16.20 -14.03
CA ILE A 67 -50.46 -15.82 -14.06
C ILE A 67 -50.73 -14.82 -15.20
N LYS A 68 -49.88 -13.82 -15.36
CA LYS A 68 -50.01 -12.81 -16.41
C LYS A 68 -49.94 -13.43 -17.81
N ASP A 69 -48.98 -14.34 -18.04
CA ASP A 69 -48.81 -15.00 -19.34
C ASP A 69 -50.00 -15.89 -19.69
N ASN A 70 -50.60 -16.56 -18.69
CA ASN A 70 -51.83 -17.33 -18.87
C ASN A 70 -53.02 -16.44 -19.27
N ILE A 71 -53.19 -15.29 -18.62
CA ILE A 71 -54.29 -14.34 -18.95
C ILE A 71 -54.12 -13.78 -20.37
N ILE A 72 -52.89 -13.45 -20.77
CA ILE A 72 -52.59 -12.98 -22.12
C ILE A 72 -52.90 -14.08 -23.14
N ALA A 73 -52.47 -15.32 -22.88
CA ALA A 73 -52.72 -16.44 -23.77
C ALA A 73 -54.22 -16.70 -23.98
N ASP A 74 -55.02 -16.61 -22.92
CA ASP A 74 -56.47 -16.79 -23.01
C ASP A 74 -57.17 -15.64 -23.73
N THR A 75 -56.69 -14.40 -23.54
CA THR A 75 -57.19 -13.23 -24.27
C THR A 75 -56.93 -13.35 -25.77
N VAL A 76 -55.71 -13.76 -26.17
CA VAL A 76 -55.35 -13.97 -27.58
C VAL A 76 -56.22 -15.05 -28.22
N LYS A 77 -56.40 -16.20 -27.54
CA LYS A 77 -57.28 -17.28 -28.03
C LYS A 77 -58.72 -16.80 -28.20
N SER A 78 -59.24 -16.01 -27.25
CA SER A 78 -60.60 -15.46 -27.32
C SER A 78 -60.77 -14.53 -28.52
N THR A 79 -59.80 -13.65 -28.78
CA THR A 79 -59.82 -12.73 -29.93
C THR A 79 -59.79 -13.50 -31.25
N MET A 80 -58.90 -14.48 -31.40
CA MET A 80 -58.80 -15.28 -32.62
C MET A 80 -60.05 -16.12 -32.89
N MET A 81 -60.67 -16.68 -31.85
CA MET A 81 -61.95 -17.39 -31.97
C MET A 81 -63.07 -16.43 -32.44
N THR A 82 -63.08 -15.20 -31.92
CA THR A 82 -64.06 -14.17 -32.31
C THR A 82 -63.89 -13.76 -33.77
N GLU A 83 -62.66 -13.56 -34.24
CA GLU A 83 -62.38 -13.23 -35.65
C GLU A 83 -62.81 -14.35 -36.61
N CYS A 84 -62.54 -15.62 -36.28
CA CYS A 84 -63.02 -16.74 -37.08
C CYS A 84 -64.55 -16.86 -37.05
N LEU A 85 -65.19 -16.61 -35.90
CA LEU A 85 -66.65 -16.55 -35.80
C LEU A 85 -67.24 -15.43 -36.67
N GLU A 86 -66.62 -14.25 -36.71
CA GLU A 86 -67.09 -13.15 -37.57
C GLU A 86 -66.92 -13.45 -39.06
N ARG A 87 -65.83 -14.13 -39.43
CA ARG A 87 -65.53 -14.53 -40.81
C ARG A 87 -66.54 -15.54 -41.38
N PHE A 88 -67.06 -16.45 -40.54
CA PHE A 88 -67.94 -17.55 -40.98
C PHE A 88 -69.39 -17.49 -40.44
N GLY A 89 -69.66 -16.67 -39.41
CA GLY A 89 -70.86 -16.74 -38.57
C GLY A 89 -72.02 -15.79 -38.93
N LYS A 90 -71.91 -14.94 -39.96
CA LYS A 90 -73.02 -14.03 -40.32
C LYS A 90 -74.19 -14.70 -41.05
N LYS A 91 -74.13 -16.01 -41.33
CA LYS A 91 -75.25 -16.76 -41.94
C LYS A 91 -75.69 -17.86 -40.98
N SER A 92 -76.99 -17.89 -40.66
CA SER A 92 -77.63 -18.92 -39.85
C SER A 92 -77.43 -20.30 -40.50
N GLY A 93 -76.37 -21.00 -40.09
CA GLY A 93 -75.93 -22.27 -40.67
C GLY A 93 -74.41 -22.42 -40.83
N ALA A 94 -73.59 -21.65 -40.10
CA ALA A 94 -72.14 -21.77 -40.14
C ALA A 94 -71.68 -23.21 -39.83
N ASP A 95 -70.91 -23.81 -40.73
CA ASP A 95 -70.31 -25.12 -40.52
C ASP A 95 -69.23 -25.01 -39.44
N TRP A 96 -69.51 -25.59 -38.28
CA TRP A 96 -68.63 -25.49 -37.11
C TRP A 96 -67.25 -26.11 -37.37
N ARG A 97 -67.14 -27.03 -38.33
CA ARG A 97 -65.86 -27.57 -38.78
C ARG A 97 -64.98 -26.52 -39.46
N GLN A 98 -65.58 -25.58 -40.19
CA GLN A 98 -64.84 -24.50 -40.86
C GLN A 98 -64.29 -23.48 -39.86
N VAL A 99 -65.04 -23.15 -38.82
CA VAL A 99 -64.56 -22.22 -37.78
C VAL A 99 -63.45 -22.85 -36.94
N VAL A 100 -63.60 -24.11 -36.53
CA VAL A 100 -62.53 -24.83 -35.82
C VAL A 100 -61.27 -24.95 -36.68
N SER A 101 -61.43 -25.19 -37.98
CA SER A 101 -60.30 -25.23 -38.93
C SER A 101 -59.62 -23.86 -39.07
N CYS A 102 -60.39 -22.77 -39.13
CA CYS A 102 -59.86 -21.40 -39.15
C CYS A 102 -59.05 -21.11 -37.88
N PHE A 103 -59.65 -21.37 -36.71
CA PHE A 103 -59.00 -21.13 -35.43
C PHE A 103 -57.71 -21.93 -35.28
N LYS A 104 -57.71 -23.20 -35.69
CA LYS A 104 -56.49 -24.03 -35.66
C LYS A 104 -55.40 -23.49 -36.59
N SER A 105 -55.76 -23.08 -37.80
CA SER A 105 -54.81 -22.49 -38.75
C SER A 105 -54.19 -21.20 -38.23
N ASP A 106 -55.01 -20.32 -37.64
CA ASP A 106 -54.55 -19.04 -37.10
C ASP A 106 -53.69 -19.25 -35.85
N MET A 107 -54.07 -20.17 -34.95
CA MET A 107 -53.25 -20.56 -33.79
C MET A 107 -51.90 -21.16 -34.23
N ASP A 108 -51.89 -22.02 -35.24
CA ASP A 108 -50.66 -22.59 -35.78
C ASP A 108 -49.77 -21.51 -36.42
N ALA A 109 -50.37 -20.50 -37.07
CA ALA A 109 -49.64 -19.36 -37.61
C ALA A 109 -49.06 -18.46 -36.51
N HIS A 110 -49.83 -18.19 -35.46
CA HIS A 110 -49.39 -17.42 -34.30
C HIS A 110 -48.23 -18.12 -33.58
N ASN A 111 -48.35 -19.42 -33.32
CA ASN A 111 -47.30 -20.22 -32.69
C ASN A 111 -46.01 -20.22 -33.54
N ARG A 112 -46.11 -20.35 -34.87
CA ARG A 112 -44.94 -20.24 -35.77
C ARG A 112 -44.31 -18.85 -35.71
N ALA A 113 -45.11 -17.79 -35.71
CA ALA A 113 -44.61 -16.42 -35.62
C ALA A 113 -43.91 -16.16 -34.27
N ALA A 114 -44.44 -16.68 -33.17
CA ALA A 114 -43.83 -16.60 -31.85
C ALA A 114 -42.46 -17.31 -31.82
N LEU A 115 -42.37 -18.53 -32.36
CA LEU A 115 -41.11 -19.27 -32.45
C LEU A 115 -40.05 -18.51 -33.27
N LEU A 116 -40.43 -17.94 -34.41
CA LEU A 116 -39.50 -17.15 -35.24
C LEU A 116 -39.03 -15.88 -34.51
N ALA A 117 -39.93 -15.22 -33.77
CA ALA A 117 -39.57 -14.06 -32.97
C ALA A 117 -38.61 -14.41 -31.82
N GLU A 118 -38.83 -15.54 -31.14
CA GLU A 118 -37.92 -16.06 -30.12
C GLU A 118 -36.55 -16.43 -30.69
N GLU A 119 -36.51 -17.09 -31.86
CA GLU A 119 -35.25 -17.41 -32.55
C GLU A 119 -34.48 -16.15 -32.95
N GLU A 120 -35.17 -15.12 -33.45
CA GLU A 120 -34.54 -13.84 -33.80
C GLU A 120 -33.99 -13.13 -32.55
N GLN A 121 -34.75 -13.11 -31.45
CA GLN A 121 -34.28 -12.57 -30.18
C GLN A 121 -33.08 -13.35 -29.64
N ALA A 122 -33.10 -14.68 -29.73
CA ALA A 122 -31.99 -15.53 -29.33
C ALA A 122 -30.74 -15.27 -30.18
N ARG A 123 -30.88 -15.07 -31.49
CA ARG A 123 -29.77 -14.69 -32.38
C ARG A 123 -29.18 -13.34 -32.01
N LYS A 124 -30.01 -12.31 -31.80
CA LYS A 124 -29.56 -10.98 -31.37
C LYS A 124 -28.86 -11.04 -30.00
N ALA A 125 -29.41 -11.81 -29.05
CA ALA A 125 -28.80 -11.99 -27.74
C ALA A 125 -27.45 -12.73 -27.83
N ALA A 126 -27.32 -13.73 -28.70
CA ALA A 126 -26.08 -14.44 -28.92
C ALA A 126 -25.02 -13.54 -29.59
N GLU A 127 -25.41 -12.75 -30.58
CA GLU A 127 -24.53 -11.77 -31.23
C GLU A 127 -24.03 -10.72 -30.23
N GLN A 128 -24.93 -10.16 -29.43
CA GLN A 128 -24.57 -9.21 -28.38
C GLN A 128 -23.59 -9.81 -27.38
N ARG A 129 -23.80 -11.06 -26.94
CA ARG A 129 -22.85 -11.76 -26.06
C ARG A 129 -21.48 -11.93 -26.69
N ARG A 130 -21.41 -12.26 -27.98
CA ARG A 130 -20.12 -12.39 -28.70
C ARG A 130 -19.41 -11.05 -28.80
N LEU A 131 -20.12 -9.95 -29.05
CA LEU A 131 -19.54 -8.61 -29.07
C LEU A 131 -19.04 -8.18 -27.69
N ASP A 132 -19.81 -8.46 -26.63
CA ASP A 132 -19.40 -8.14 -25.26
C ASP A 132 -18.19 -8.98 -24.81
N GLU A 133 -18.12 -10.25 -25.20
CA GLU A 133 -16.96 -11.13 -24.96
C GLU A 133 -15.73 -10.65 -25.73
N ALA A 134 -15.89 -10.26 -27.01
CA ALA A 134 -14.80 -9.69 -27.81
C ALA A 134 -14.28 -8.37 -27.21
N ARG A 135 -15.18 -7.47 -26.75
CA ARG A 135 -14.78 -6.23 -26.08
C ARG A 135 -14.00 -6.51 -24.80
N ARG A 136 -14.47 -7.46 -23.97
CA ARG A 136 -13.76 -7.85 -22.75
C ARG A 136 -12.39 -8.46 -23.04
N ALA A 137 -12.27 -9.27 -24.09
CA ALA A 137 -10.99 -9.83 -24.50
C ALA A 137 -10.00 -8.74 -24.98
N GLU A 138 -10.48 -7.75 -25.73
CA GLU A 138 -9.67 -6.60 -26.17
C GLU A 138 -9.23 -5.72 -24.99
N GLU A 139 -10.15 -5.42 -24.06
CA GLU A 139 -9.85 -4.68 -22.83
C GLU A 139 -8.82 -5.41 -21.96
N GLN A 140 -8.95 -6.73 -21.81
CA GLN A 140 -7.97 -7.56 -21.09
C GLN A 140 -6.60 -7.54 -21.77
N LYS A 141 -6.56 -7.62 -23.10
CA LYS A 141 -5.31 -7.55 -23.86
C LYS A 141 -4.62 -6.19 -23.69
N LYS A 142 -5.39 -5.09 -23.79
CA LYS A 142 -4.87 -3.73 -23.56
C LYS A 142 -4.35 -3.54 -22.14
N ALA A 143 -5.07 -4.04 -21.14
CA ALA A 143 -4.63 -4.00 -19.76
C ALA A 143 -3.35 -4.82 -19.53
N GLN A 144 -3.20 -5.97 -20.19
CA GLN A 144 -1.98 -6.77 -20.13
C GLN A 144 -0.79 -6.04 -20.77
N GLU A 145 -0.97 -5.49 -21.98
CA GLU A 145 0.08 -4.73 -22.67
C GLU A 145 0.53 -3.50 -21.85
N GLU A 146 -0.42 -2.78 -21.22
CA GLU A 146 -0.10 -1.66 -20.35
C GLU A 146 0.65 -2.10 -19.08
N ALA A 147 0.25 -3.21 -18.46
CA ALA A 147 0.93 -3.76 -17.30
C ALA A 147 2.37 -4.21 -17.63
N GLU A 148 2.58 -4.81 -18.80
CA GLU A 148 3.91 -5.19 -19.29
C GLU A 148 4.80 -3.95 -19.52
N HIS A 149 4.27 -2.92 -20.17
CA HIS A 149 5.01 -1.66 -20.38
C HIS A 149 5.35 -0.96 -19.04
N GLN A 150 4.43 -0.95 -18.08
CA GLN A 150 4.69 -0.40 -16.74
C GLN A 150 5.75 -1.22 -15.98
N ALA A 151 5.72 -2.55 -16.10
CA ALA A 151 6.71 -3.42 -15.47
C ALA A 151 8.11 -3.20 -16.06
N GLU A 152 8.21 -3.05 -17.38
CA GLU A 152 9.48 -2.74 -18.05
C GLU A 152 10.03 -1.36 -17.65
N ALA A 153 9.18 -0.32 -17.61
CA ALA A 153 9.58 1.01 -17.15
C ALA A 153 10.15 0.99 -15.72
N ARG A 154 9.51 0.23 -14.81
CA ARG A 154 10.01 0.06 -13.43
C ARG A 154 11.34 -0.69 -13.38
N ARG A 155 11.56 -1.69 -14.24
CA ARG A 155 12.84 -2.42 -14.30
C ARG A 155 13.98 -1.48 -14.73
N ILE A 156 13.75 -0.68 -15.76
CA ILE A 156 14.74 0.30 -16.25
C ILE A 156 15.06 1.32 -15.15
N GLU A 157 14.06 1.81 -14.41
CA GLU A 157 14.28 2.76 -13.32
C GLU A 157 15.07 2.12 -12.15
N GLN A 158 14.75 0.88 -11.77
CA GLN A 158 15.49 0.15 -10.75
C GLN A 158 16.94 -0.10 -11.13
N GLU A 159 17.20 -0.42 -12.40
CA GLU A 159 18.56 -0.61 -12.91
C GLU A 159 19.37 0.68 -12.86
N LYS A 160 18.78 1.82 -13.28
CA LYS A 160 19.41 3.14 -13.16
C LYS A 160 19.74 3.49 -11.72
N ARG A 161 18.82 3.28 -10.78
CA ARG A 161 19.07 3.54 -9.35
C ARG A 161 20.19 2.65 -8.79
N ALA A 162 20.23 1.39 -9.20
CA ALA A 162 21.29 0.47 -8.79
C ALA A 162 22.66 0.87 -9.36
N GLU A 163 22.71 1.38 -10.59
CA GLU A 163 23.93 1.92 -11.19
C GLU A 163 24.41 3.19 -10.46
N GLU A 164 23.50 4.13 -10.18
CA GLU A 164 23.79 5.34 -9.39
C GLU A 164 24.31 5.00 -7.99
N GLU A 165 23.72 4.02 -7.31
CA GLU A 165 24.17 3.55 -6.00
C GLU A 165 25.57 2.92 -6.07
N ARG A 166 25.84 2.10 -7.09
CA ARG A 166 27.19 1.54 -7.32
C ARG A 166 28.22 2.62 -7.58
N ALA A 167 27.88 3.62 -8.38
CA ALA A 167 28.77 4.76 -8.67
C ALA A 167 29.02 5.60 -7.40
N ALA A 168 27.99 5.86 -6.60
CA ALA A 168 28.11 6.59 -5.33
C ALA A 168 28.99 5.82 -4.33
N LYS A 169 28.78 4.50 -4.21
CA LYS A 169 29.60 3.65 -3.36
C LYS A 169 31.05 3.59 -3.83
N ALA A 170 31.30 3.43 -5.12
CA ALA A 170 32.65 3.43 -5.68
C ALA A 170 33.38 4.76 -5.42
N LYS A 171 32.66 5.89 -5.49
CA LYS A 171 33.21 7.20 -5.16
C LYS A 171 33.58 7.30 -3.68
N LEU A 172 32.72 6.82 -2.78
CA LEU A 172 33.00 6.77 -1.35
C LEU A 172 34.22 5.89 -1.05
N ASP A 173 34.30 4.70 -1.65
CA ASP A 173 35.42 3.77 -1.46
C ASP A 173 36.74 4.37 -1.97
N ALA A 174 36.71 5.11 -3.09
CA ALA A 174 37.88 5.83 -3.61
C ALA A 174 38.31 6.97 -2.68
N GLU A 175 37.36 7.75 -2.14
CA GLU A 175 37.63 8.82 -1.20
C GLU A 175 38.20 8.30 0.13
N VAL A 176 37.75 7.13 0.59
CA VAL A 176 38.30 6.45 1.78
C VAL A 176 39.70 5.90 1.53
N ALA A 177 40.02 5.42 0.33
CA ALA A 177 41.33 4.89 -0.01
C ALA A 177 42.44 5.98 -0.05
N GLU A 178 42.07 7.24 -0.26
CA GLU A 178 43.00 8.39 -0.32
C GLU A 178 43.33 8.96 1.08
N ILE A 179 42.68 8.49 2.14
CA ILE A 179 42.99 8.88 3.53
C ILE A 179 44.22 8.09 3.99
N GLU A 180 45.41 8.59 3.68
CA GLU A 180 46.68 8.12 4.24
C GLU A 180 46.66 8.17 5.77
N LYS A 181 47.19 7.11 6.41
CA LYS A 181 47.36 7.04 7.88
C LYS A 181 48.13 8.28 8.34
N PRO A 182 47.66 9.01 9.39
CA PRO A 182 48.42 10.12 9.95
C PRO A 182 49.84 9.64 10.30
N GLN A 183 50.87 10.28 9.72
CA GLN A 183 52.28 9.89 9.88
C GLN A 183 52.78 9.91 11.34
N ASP A 184 52.03 10.51 12.26
CA ASP A 184 52.40 10.70 13.67
C ASP A 184 51.59 9.83 14.66
N CYS A 185 51.02 8.72 14.19
CA CYS A 185 50.26 7.82 15.05
C CYS A 185 51.17 6.78 15.71
N VAL A 186 51.41 6.90 17.01
CA VAL A 186 52.14 5.90 17.81
C VAL A 186 51.14 5.04 18.56
N GLU A 187 51.33 3.72 18.59
CA GLU A 187 50.46 2.83 19.36
C GLU A 187 50.67 3.06 20.87
N PRO A 188 49.60 3.29 21.67
CA PRO A 188 49.72 3.51 23.11
C PRO A 188 50.24 2.24 23.80
N SER A 189 51.01 2.43 24.88
CA SER A 189 51.53 1.32 25.68
C SER A 189 50.40 0.57 26.40
N SER A 190 50.65 -0.70 26.76
CA SER A 190 49.67 -1.51 27.51
C SER A 190 49.27 -0.87 28.84
N SER A 191 50.22 -0.23 29.52
CA SER A 191 49.97 0.49 30.78
C SER A 191 49.07 1.70 30.59
N GLU A 192 49.23 2.46 29.50
CA GLU A 192 48.35 3.60 29.20
C GLU A 192 46.93 3.13 28.87
N LEU A 193 46.81 2.03 28.12
CA LEU A 193 45.51 1.42 27.85
C LEU A 193 44.84 0.90 29.14
N GLU A 194 45.61 0.34 30.08
CA GLU A 194 45.09 -0.04 31.41
C GLU A 194 44.59 1.16 32.19
N THR A 195 45.35 2.25 32.26
CA THR A 195 44.89 3.50 32.88
C THR A 195 43.60 4.02 32.25
N ILE A 196 43.47 3.93 30.92
CA ILE A 196 42.24 4.30 30.21
C ILE A 196 41.08 3.37 30.60
N ARG A 197 41.30 2.05 30.71
CA ARG A 197 40.26 1.11 31.18
C ARG A 197 39.80 1.41 32.60
N ASP A 198 40.73 1.69 33.50
CA ASP A 198 40.40 1.95 34.90
C ASP A 198 39.53 3.21 35.03
N ASN A 199 39.75 4.23 34.19
CA ASN A 199 38.91 5.42 34.18
C ASN A 199 37.56 5.21 33.47
N PHE A 200 37.48 4.28 32.51
CA PHE A 200 36.20 3.85 31.93
C PHE A 200 35.31 3.06 32.90
N GLU A 201 35.77 2.67 34.09
CA GLU A 201 34.90 2.01 35.10
C GLU A 201 33.68 2.88 35.48
N ILE A 202 33.74 4.20 35.24
CA ILE A 202 32.64 5.13 35.49
C ILE A 202 31.62 5.13 34.34
N ASP A 203 32.07 5.04 33.08
CA ASP A 203 31.21 5.23 31.90
C ASP A 203 30.81 3.91 31.22
N LEU A 204 31.53 2.81 31.46
CA LEU A 204 31.26 1.51 30.87
C LEU A 204 30.85 0.50 31.94
N TYR A 205 29.75 -0.22 31.71
CA TYR A 205 29.26 -1.29 32.60
C TYR A 205 30.29 -2.39 32.89
N ASP A 206 31.25 -2.63 31.99
CA ASP A 206 32.31 -3.65 32.13
C ASP A 206 33.59 -3.18 31.43
N ALA A 207 34.19 -2.12 31.96
CA ALA A 207 35.41 -1.50 31.43
C ALA A 207 36.60 -2.47 31.35
N ARG A 208 36.70 -3.43 32.27
CA ARG A 208 37.79 -4.43 32.28
C ARG A 208 37.74 -5.37 31.09
N SER A 209 36.55 -5.65 30.56
CA SER A 209 36.37 -6.44 29.35
C SER A 209 36.48 -5.64 28.04
N ALA A 210 36.63 -4.31 28.14
CA ALA A 210 36.69 -3.42 26.99
C ALA A 210 37.97 -3.68 26.17
N ARG A 211 37.77 -3.84 24.86
CA ARG A 211 38.85 -4.05 23.89
C ARG A 211 39.02 -2.80 23.05
N PHE A 212 40.25 -2.30 23.00
CA PHE A 212 40.61 -1.18 22.12
C PHE A 212 41.00 -1.69 20.74
N HIS A 213 40.58 -0.98 19.71
CA HIS A 213 40.94 -1.22 18.33
C HIS A 213 41.39 0.08 17.68
N SER A 214 42.48 0.01 16.91
CA SER A 214 43.07 1.17 16.23
C SER A 214 43.35 2.35 17.17
N ALA A 215 43.82 2.07 18.39
CA ALA A 215 44.17 3.10 19.35
C ALA A 215 45.44 3.84 18.87
N CYS A 216 45.36 5.16 18.89
CA CYS A 216 46.38 6.05 18.38
C CYS A 216 46.73 7.07 19.44
N LYS A 217 48.01 7.14 19.82
CA LYS A 217 48.55 8.16 20.71
C LYS A 217 49.18 9.27 19.88
N TYR A 218 48.76 10.50 20.17
CA TYR A 218 49.32 11.72 19.61
C TYR A 218 49.86 12.60 20.74
N THR A 219 51.12 13.03 20.63
CA THR A 219 51.74 13.95 21.59
C THR A 219 51.97 15.28 20.88
N LYS A 220 51.36 16.36 21.37
CA LYS A 220 51.56 17.69 20.78
C LYS A 220 53.02 18.14 21.04
N PRO A 221 53.75 18.65 20.02
CA PRO A 221 55.13 19.11 20.19
C PRO A 221 55.30 20.18 21.28
N ASP A 222 54.28 21.04 21.41
CA ASP A 222 54.28 22.18 22.35
C ASP A 222 53.84 21.81 23.78
N HIS A 223 53.28 20.61 23.98
CA HIS A 223 52.78 20.13 25.27
C HIS A 223 53.30 18.72 25.54
N ARG A 224 54.60 18.60 25.83
CA ARG A 224 55.26 17.31 26.08
C ARG A 224 54.66 16.51 27.23
N ASP A 225 53.97 17.17 28.14
CA ASP A 225 53.38 16.56 29.33
C ASP A 225 51.94 16.05 29.08
N ARG A 226 51.38 16.33 27.89
CA ARG A 226 50.02 15.94 27.50
C ARG A 226 50.04 15.06 26.26
N SER A 227 49.39 13.92 26.36
CA SER A 227 49.19 13.03 25.22
C SER A 227 47.72 12.71 25.07
N PHE A 228 47.28 12.65 23.82
CA PHE A 228 45.91 12.37 23.44
C PHE A 228 45.86 10.96 22.89
N VAL A 229 44.95 10.13 23.40
CA VAL A 229 44.71 8.79 22.88
C VAL A 229 43.30 8.75 22.31
N CYS A 230 43.17 8.42 21.03
CA CYS A 230 41.89 8.24 20.36
C CYS A 230 41.82 6.88 19.68
N GLY A 231 40.62 6.35 19.48
CA GLY A 231 40.44 5.08 18.80
C GLY A 231 39.02 4.56 18.90
N LEU A 232 38.88 3.24 18.77
CA LEU A 232 37.62 2.54 18.96
C LEU A 232 37.67 1.66 20.20
N VAL A 233 36.63 1.68 21.03
CA VAL A 233 36.48 0.81 22.21
C VAL A 233 35.21 -0.02 22.07
N ASN A 234 35.31 -1.32 22.30
CA ASN A 234 34.14 -2.21 22.33
C ASN A 234 33.53 -2.21 23.73
N SER A 235 32.31 -1.67 23.86
CA SER A 235 31.57 -1.61 25.11
C SER A 235 30.55 -2.73 25.23
N LYS A 236 30.10 -2.98 26.45
CA LYS A 236 28.98 -3.87 26.76
C LYS A 236 27.80 -3.04 27.27
N ASN A 237 26.58 -3.45 26.93
CA ASN A 237 25.38 -2.88 27.55
C ASN A 237 25.19 -3.41 28.98
N ALA A 238 24.17 -2.91 29.68
CA ALA A 238 23.79 -3.34 31.03
C ALA A 238 23.52 -4.85 31.17
N MET A 239 23.24 -5.54 30.06
CA MET A 239 22.99 -6.99 30.01
C MET A 239 24.28 -7.80 29.73
N GLY A 240 25.44 -7.15 29.63
CA GLY A 240 26.73 -7.78 29.37
C GLY A 240 26.98 -8.18 27.91
N ALA A 241 26.12 -7.78 26.97
CA ALA A 241 26.30 -8.05 25.54
C ALA A 241 27.13 -6.95 24.87
N TYR A 242 28.06 -7.34 23.99
CA TYR A 242 28.84 -6.41 23.19
C TYR A 242 27.94 -5.63 22.22
N VAL A 243 28.05 -4.30 22.22
CA VAL A 243 27.23 -3.42 21.37
C VAL A 243 27.95 -2.90 20.13
N GLY A 244 29.22 -3.25 19.97
CA GLY A 244 30.05 -2.83 18.86
C GLY A 244 31.13 -1.84 19.30
N TYR A 245 31.89 -1.36 18.32
CA TYR A 245 32.98 -0.43 18.54
C TYR A 245 32.47 1.02 18.49
N HIS A 246 32.73 1.77 19.56
CA HIS A 246 32.40 3.19 19.67
C HIS A 246 33.68 4.04 19.67
N PRO A 247 33.66 5.24 19.08
CA PRO A 247 34.79 6.16 19.15
C PRO A 247 35.02 6.62 20.59
N PHE A 248 36.28 6.73 20.99
CA PHE A 248 36.65 7.32 22.28
C PHE A 248 37.83 8.28 22.14
N TYR A 249 37.94 9.16 23.13
CA TYR A 249 39.01 10.13 23.28
C TYR A 249 39.40 10.23 24.76
N ALA A 250 40.71 10.24 25.04
CA ALA A 250 41.26 10.39 26.37
C ALA A 250 42.48 11.35 26.36
N GLU A 251 42.51 12.30 27.30
CA GLU A 251 43.67 13.15 27.57
C GLU A 251 44.46 12.61 28.77
N ILE A 252 45.73 12.26 28.55
CA ILE A 252 46.66 11.77 29.59
C ILE A 252 47.68 12.88 29.91
N GLU A 253 47.66 13.38 31.15
CA GLU A 253 48.61 14.37 31.70
C GLU A 253 49.44 13.69 32.80
N THR A 254 50.77 13.59 32.64
CA THR A 254 51.71 13.04 33.66
C THR A 254 51.26 11.76 34.39
N ALA A 255 50.83 10.75 33.62
CA ALA A 255 50.34 9.43 34.09
C ALA A 255 49.01 9.45 34.87
N GLN A 256 48.28 10.57 34.85
CA GLN A 256 46.89 10.67 35.31
C GLN A 256 45.99 11.10 34.14
N ILE A 257 44.78 10.55 34.06
CA ILE A 257 43.81 10.94 33.04
C ILE A 257 43.02 12.13 33.55
N LYS A 258 42.86 13.15 32.69
CA LYS A 258 42.22 14.41 33.06
C LYS A 258 40.72 14.42 32.75
N ASP A 259 40.32 13.86 31.62
CA ASP A 259 38.93 13.77 31.16
C ASP A 259 38.78 12.56 30.20
N ILE A 260 37.58 11.97 30.18
CA ILE A 260 37.19 10.88 29.26
C ILE A 260 35.77 11.14 28.79
N VAL A 261 35.55 11.06 27.47
CA VAL A 261 34.21 11.19 26.88
C VAL A 261 33.90 9.95 26.03
N ALA A 262 32.86 9.20 26.43
CA ALA A 262 32.26 8.10 25.67
C ALA A 262 30.84 8.47 25.22
N ASP A 263 30.51 8.28 23.94
CA ASP A 263 29.21 8.60 23.37
C ASP A 263 28.18 7.49 23.64
N GLU A 264 27.24 7.72 24.57
CA GLU A 264 26.06 6.88 24.77
C GLU A 264 24.84 7.43 24.01
N GLY A 265 24.72 7.04 22.74
CA GLY A 265 23.52 7.31 21.97
C GLY A 265 22.30 6.55 22.52
N THR A 266 21.42 7.22 23.28
CA THR A 266 19.93 7.13 23.19
C THR A 266 19.23 7.92 24.31
N GLY A 267 18.53 9.00 23.96
CA GLY A 267 17.59 9.70 24.86
C GLY A 267 17.40 11.17 24.52
N ASP A 268 16.17 11.61 24.22
CA ASP A 268 15.85 12.95 23.68
C ASP A 268 16.19 14.15 24.60
N GLU A 269 16.64 13.93 25.83
CA GLU A 269 17.18 14.99 26.71
C GLU A 269 18.62 15.39 26.32
N THR A 270 19.33 14.49 25.62
CA THR A 270 20.67 14.68 25.08
C THR A 270 20.70 15.71 23.94
N LYS A 271 19.60 15.91 23.19
CA LYS A 271 19.52 17.00 22.18
C LYS A 271 19.66 18.40 22.79
N ARG A 272 19.41 18.56 24.10
CA ARG A 272 19.53 19.85 24.79
C ARG A 272 20.96 20.15 25.26
N LEU A 273 21.76 19.13 25.58
CA LEU A 273 23.18 19.26 25.91
C LEU A 273 24.08 19.22 24.66
N ILE A 274 23.63 18.54 23.60
CA ILE A 274 24.23 18.52 22.25
C ILE A 274 24.38 19.93 21.64
N LYS A 275 23.60 20.94 22.07
CA LYS A 275 23.79 22.33 21.60
C LYS A 275 24.84 23.14 22.35
N GLN A 276 25.27 22.71 23.54
CA GLN A 276 26.17 23.52 24.36
C GLN A 276 27.62 23.01 24.33
N PHE A 277 27.84 21.75 23.96
CA PHE A 277 29.16 21.14 23.83
C PHE A 277 29.67 21.03 22.39
N GLN A 278 28.81 20.98 21.37
CA GLN A 278 29.20 20.74 19.96
C GLN A 278 29.99 21.85 19.20
N LEU A 279 30.37 23.00 19.79
CA LEU A 279 30.99 24.12 19.03
C LEU A 279 32.27 24.88 19.53
N THR A 280 32.80 24.77 20.77
CA THR A 280 34.09 25.40 21.23
C THR A 280 35.50 24.70 21.08
N SER A 281 35.81 23.47 21.52
CA SER A 281 36.92 22.60 21.05
C SER A 281 36.86 22.28 19.57
N HIS A 282 35.99 22.89 18.76
CA HIS A 282 35.99 22.82 17.30
C HIS A 282 37.28 23.38 16.66
N CYS A 283 38.21 23.87 17.49
CA CYS A 283 39.29 24.74 17.11
C CYS A 283 40.69 24.07 17.14
N GLU A 284 41.09 23.20 18.08
CA GLU A 284 42.50 22.73 18.25
C GLU A 284 42.86 21.64 17.29
N TYR A 285 41.90 20.75 17.03
CA TYR A 285 42.05 19.65 16.09
C TYR A 285 42.25 20.17 14.67
N CYS A 286 41.68 21.33 14.34
CA CYS A 286 41.87 21.98 13.04
C CYS A 286 43.07 22.95 13.04
N THR A 287 43.36 23.65 14.16
CA THR A 287 44.41 24.69 14.20
C THR A 287 45.81 24.18 14.51
N THR A 288 46.01 23.09 15.28
CA THR A 288 47.36 22.55 15.56
C THR A 288 47.92 21.68 14.44
N ALA A 289 47.08 21.24 13.50
CA ALA A 289 47.45 20.26 12.49
C ALA A 289 47.57 20.81 11.06
N ASN A 290 47.35 22.12 10.85
CA ASN A 290 47.32 22.76 9.53
C ASN A 290 46.46 21.98 8.50
N ARG A 291 45.33 21.42 8.95
CA ARG A 291 44.44 20.54 8.15
C ARG A 291 43.31 21.34 7.48
N SER A 292 42.83 20.82 6.35
CA SER A 292 41.79 21.49 5.55
C SER A 292 40.42 21.47 6.25
N TYR A 293 39.64 22.50 5.96
CA TYR A 293 38.32 22.74 6.51
C TYR A 293 37.32 21.59 6.24
N GLU A 294 37.41 20.89 5.10
CA GLU A 294 36.54 19.75 4.78
C GLU A 294 36.75 18.51 5.69
N ALA A 295 37.98 18.20 6.11
CA ALA A 295 38.26 17.06 6.99
C ALA A 295 37.67 17.25 8.41
N CYS A 296 37.70 18.48 8.89
CA CYS A 296 37.04 18.84 10.16
C CYS A 296 35.51 18.78 10.04
N ARG A 297 34.96 19.15 8.88
CA ARG A 297 33.51 19.13 8.63
C ARG A 297 32.93 17.71 8.56
N GLU A 298 33.65 16.74 8.00
CA GLU A 298 33.30 15.30 8.04
C GLU A 298 33.44 14.70 9.44
N ALA A 299 34.49 15.07 10.18
CA ALA A 299 34.65 14.69 11.58
C ALA A 299 33.46 15.14 12.44
N VAL A 300 32.93 16.33 12.19
CA VAL A 300 31.82 16.89 12.99
C VAL A 300 30.48 16.32 12.57
N LYS A 301 30.23 16.19 11.26
CA LYS A 301 28.99 15.56 10.77
C LYS A 301 28.88 14.08 11.11
N SER A 302 30.01 13.41 11.35
CA SER A 302 30.07 12.05 11.89
C SER A 302 30.10 11.97 13.42
N GLY A 303 30.23 13.09 14.16
CA GLY A 303 30.23 13.13 15.63
C GLY A 303 31.61 13.04 16.33
N LYS A 304 32.73 13.10 15.59
CA LYS A 304 34.12 12.90 16.03
C LYS A 304 34.81 14.11 16.67
N TYR A 305 34.07 15.07 17.22
CA TYR A 305 34.67 16.25 17.84
C TYR A 305 33.78 16.78 18.97
N ASP A 306 34.28 16.88 20.21
CA ASP A 306 33.56 17.48 21.36
C ASP A 306 34.16 18.80 21.89
N PRO A 307 33.57 19.91 21.44
CA PRO A 307 33.96 21.25 21.71
C PRO A 307 33.93 21.91 23.10
N LEU A 308 34.34 21.36 24.25
CA LEU A 308 34.43 22.21 25.47
C LEU A 308 35.65 22.01 26.37
N GLU A 309 36.45 21.00 26.08
CA GLU A 309 37.66 20.68 26.83
C GLU A 309 38.84 21.59 26.48
N GLU A 310 39.05 21.84 25.19
CA GLU A 310 40.02 22.82 24.69
C GLU A 310 39.76 24.25 25.21
N ALA A 311 38.49 24.61 25.43
CA ALA A 311 38.14 25.94 25.93
C ALA A 311 38.51 26.15 27.41
N ARG A 312 38.71 25.07 28.19
CA ARG A 312 39.23 25.14 29.56
C ARG A 312 40.75 25.22 29.60
N SER A 313 41.44 24.64 28.62
CA SER A 313 42.91 24.63 28.51
C SER A 313 43.53 26.03 28.33
N ARG A 314 42.74 27.02 27.89
CA ARG A 314 43.21 28.39 27.56
C ARG A 314 42.79 29.49 28.56
N ARG A 315 42.13 29.16 29.68
CA ARG A 315 41.63 30.14 30.67
C ARG A 315 42.37 30.13 32.02
N GLN A 316 43.41 29.32 32.18
CA GLN A 316 44.44 29.48 33.20
C GLN A 316 45.70 30.03 32.54
#